data_AF-A0AAN8X6J5-F1
#
_entry.id   AF-A0AAN8X6J5-F1
#
_cell.length_a   1.000
_cell.length_b   1.000
_cell.length_c   1.000
_cell.angle_alpha   90.00
_cell.angle_beta   90.00
_cell.angle_gamma   90.00
#
_symmetry.space_group_name_H-M   'P 1'
#
loop_
_entity.id
_entity.type
_entity.pdbx_description
1 polymer ?
#
loop_
_entity_poly.entity_id
_entity_poly.type
_entity_poly.pdbx_seq_one_letter_code
_entity_poly.pdbx_strand_id
1 'polypeptide(L)'
;MDRSEDEQKAFVQEAKPVLLGIRSTSSTAVNKSSERDEVNFPRPVRPIEPGKVRMGFIPEEWFKFFYPKTGVTGPYMFGIGLTTYLCSKEILVMEHEFYTGITILIMVVFAVKKFGKGVAAYLDKEIDEIEGVWVNYRKSSIDSIKKAIEEEKKSQWEAQGQSILFDAKRENIAIQLETAYRERLANVQSE
;
A
#
# COMPACT_ATOMS: atom_id res chain seq x y z
N MET A 1 -59.06 4.63 9.39
CA MET A 1 -58.12 3.87 8.54
C MET A 1 -57.08 4.76 7.85
N ASP A 2 -56.93 6.06 8.22
CA ASP A 2 -55.89 6.93 7.62
C ASP A 2 -54.83 7.45 8.61
N ARG A 3 -54.95 7.22 9.92
CA ARG A 3 -54.02 7.82 10.90
C ARG A 3 -52.71 7.05 11.10
N SER A 4 -52.67 5.78 10.70
CA SER A 4 -51.49 4.91 10.86
C SER A 4 -50.53 4.96 9.66
N GLU A 5 -50.99 5.36 8.48
CA GLU A 5 -50.12 5.51 7.30
C GLU A 5 -49.37 6.84 7.31
N ASP A 6 -49.97 7.90 7.86
CA ASP A 6 -49.34 9.22 7.97
C ASP A 6 -48.22 9.25 9.03
N GLU A 7 -48.36 8.47 10.13
CA GLU A 7 -47.28 8.32 11.12
C GLU A 7 -46.10 7.50 10.56
N GLN A 8 -46.36 6.53 9.67
CA GLN A 8 -45.28 5.78 9.01
C GLN A 8 -44.56 6.62 7.95
N LYS A 9 -45.26 7.52 7.25
CA LYS A 9 -44.64 8.45 6.30
C LYS A 9 -43.80 9.53 7.00
N ALA A 10 -44.19 9.95 8.20
CA ALA A 10 -43.42 10.89 9.02
C ALA A 10 -42.09 10.30 9.52
N PHE A 11 -42.04 9.00 9.85
CA PHE A 11 -40.82 8.35 10.34
C PHE A 11 -39.76 8.10 9.24
N VAL A 12 -40.17 8.05 7.97
CA VAL A 12 -39.27 7.78 6.84
C VAL A 12 -38.55 9.05 6.35
N GLN A 13 -39.00 10.24 6.74
CA GLN A 13 -38.51 11.50 6.17
C GLN A 13 -37.37 12.19 6.96
N GLU A 14 -36.85 11.57 8.03
CA GLU A 14 -35.84 12.21 8.90
C GLU A 14 -34.48 11.50 8.99
N ALA A 15 -34.10 10.70 8.00
CA ALA A 15 -32.74 10.15 7.90
C ALA A 15 -31.98 10.72 6.69
N LYS A 16 -31.74 12.04 6.68
CA LYS A 16 -30.65 12.58 5.86
C LYS A 16 -29.33 12.28 6.57
N PRO A 17 -28.42 11.46 5.99
CA PRO A 17 -27.11 11.29 6.60
C PRO A 17 -26.40 12.65 6.56
N VAL A 18 -26.17 13.20 7.74
CA VAL A 18 -25.27 14.33 7.95
C VAL A 18 -23.91 13.88 7.44
N LEU A 19 -23.55 14.35 6.25
CA LEU A 19 -22.20 14.29 5.68
C LEU A 19 -21.30 15.13 6.57
N LEU A 20 -20.87 14.53 7.67
CA LEU A 20 -19.82 15.07 8.52
C LEU A 20 -18.55 14.99 7.67
N GLY A 21 -18.16 16.14 7.12
CA GLY A 21 -17.06 16.28 6.17
C GLY A 21 -15.82 15.58 6.68
N ILE A 22 -15.55 14.40 6.13
CA ILE A 22 -14.28 13.72 6.27
C ILE A 22 -13.28 14.65 5.60
N ARG A 23 -12.47 15.36 6.39
CA ARG A 23 -11.27 16.00 5.87
C ARG A 23 -10.48 14.91 5.16
N SER A 24 -10.36 15.04 3.85
CA SER A 24 -9.46 14.25 3.03
C SER A 24 -8.07 14.33 3.65
N THR A 25 -7.63 13.26 4.31
CA THR A 25 -6.21 13.06 4.53
C THR A 25 -5.63 12.71 3.18
N SER A 26 -4.83 13.63 2.62
CA SER A 26 -4.21 13.54 1.31
C SER A 26 -3.15 12.43 1.18
N SER A 27 -3.13 11.45 2.09
CA SER A 27 -2.09 10.43 2.22
C SER A 27 -2.52 9.00 1.85
N THR A 28 -3.78 8.75 1.49
CA THR A 28 -4.20 7.43 0.99
C THR A 28 -4.50 7.48 -0.50
N ALA A 29 -4.02 6.46 -1.23
CA ALA A 29 -4.14 6.27 -2.68
C ALA A 29 -5.59 6.16 -3.23
N VAL A 30 -6.60 6.46 -2.40
CA VAL A 30 -8.02 6.29 -2.68
C VAL A 30 -8.64 7.55 -3.32
N ASN A 31 -8.00 8.72 -3.22
CA ASN A 31 -8.48 9.95 -3.85
C ASN A 31 -7.76 10.20 -5.18
N LYS A 32 -8.18 9.50 -6.24
CA LYS A 32 -7.81 9.84 -7.62
C LYS A 32 -8.68 11.01 -8.09
N SER A 33 -8.39 12.21 -7.59
CA SER A 33 -9.07 13.44 -8.04
C SER A 33 -8.76 13.65 -9.53
N SER A 34 -9.78 13.75 -10.37
CA SER A 34 -9.66 14.03 -11.82
C SER A 34 -8.94 15.33 -12.15
N GLU A 35 -8.73 16.20 -11.15
CA GLU A 35 -8.11 17.51 -11.29
C GLU A 35 -6.57 17.47 -11.38
N ARG A 36 -5.92 16.37 -10.98
CA ARG A 36 -4.45 16.28 -11.00
C ARG A 36 -3.95 15.41 -12.14
N ASP A 37 -3.15 16.00 -13.01
CA ASP A 37 -2.44 15.31 -14.09
C ASP A 37 -1.29 14.46 -13.52
N GLU A 38 -1.56 13.18 -13.26
CA GLU A 38 -0.55 12.23 -12.81
C GLU A 38 0.26 11.63 -13.97
N VAL A 39 -0.11 11.89 -15.23
CA VAL A 39 0.56 11.33 -16.42
C VAL A 39 1.75 12.20 -16.80
N ASN A 40 1.57 13.51 -16.91
CA ASN A 40 2.68 14.43 -17.17
C ASN A 40 3.46 14.79 -15.90
N PHE A 41 2.81 14.72 -14.72
CA PHE A 41 3.42 15.06 -13.43
C PHE A 41 3.22 13.95 -12.38
N PRO A 42 3.96 12.83 -12.51
CA PRO A 42 3.97 11.80 -11.49
C PRO A 42 4.46 12.39 -10.17
N ARG A 43 3.97 11.83 -9.05
CA ARG A 43 4.47 12.25 -7.73
C ARG A 43 5.96 11.93 -7.66
N PRO A 44 6.81 12.83 -7.14
CA PRO A 44 8.21 12.50 -6.88
C PRO A 44 8.28 11.28 -5.97
N VAL A 45 8.87 10.18 -6.48
CA VAL A 45 9.13 8.98 -5.70
C VAL A 45 10.56 9.09 -5.17
N ARG A 46 10.76 8.78 -3.89
CA ARG A 46 12.11 8.69 -3.33
C ARG A 46 12.86 7.57 -4.07
N PRO A 47 14.06 7.82 -4.62
CA PRO A 47 14.87 6.76 -5.21
C PRO A 47 15.24 5.72 -4.14
N ILE A 48 15.19 4.44 -4.52
CA ILE A 48 15.47 3.30 -3.62
C ILE A 48 16.93 3.33 -3.16
N GLU A 49 17.84 3.63 -4.10
CA GLU A 49 19.26 3.75 -3.80
C GLU A 49 19.68 5.22 -3.73
N PRO A 50 20.47 5.61 -2.71
CA PRO A 50 21.03 6.95 -2.66
C PRO A 50 22.07 7.14 -3.78
N GLY A 51 22.29 8.40 -4.18
CA GLY A 51 23.36 8.75 -5.10
C GLY A 51 24.70 8.24 -4.60
N LYS A 52 25.49 7.63 -5.48
CA LYS A 52 26.74 6.98 -5.09
C LYS A 52 27.80 8.02 -4.73
N VAL A 53 28.36 7.88 -3.53
CA VAL A 53 29.38 8.78 -2.97
C VAL A 53 30.68 8.01 -2.76
N ARG A 54 31.80 8.57 -3.22
CA ARG A 54 33.14 8.04 -2.97
C ARG A 54 33.77 8.79 -1.79
N MET A 55 34.56 8.09 -0.98
CA MET A 55 35.25 8.64 0.20
C MET A 55 34.33 9.28 1.25
N GLY A 56 33.04 8.97 1.23
CA GLY A 56 32.06 9.41 2.24
C GLY A 56 31.44 10.79 2.01
N PHE A 57 32.08 11.68 1.23
CA PHE A 57 31.57 13.04 0.99
C PHE A 57 31.59 13.51 -0.47
N ILE A 58 32.31 12.84 -1.38
CA ILE A 58 32.45 13.30 -2.77
C ILE A 58 31.50 12.50 -3.68
N PRO A 59 30.52 13.15 -4.34
CA PRO A 59 29.58 12.45 -5.22
C PRO A 59 30.28 11.86 -6.46
N GLU A 60 29.77 10.74 -6.97
CA GLU A 60 30.31 10.11 -8.19
C GLU A 60 30.18 11.00 -9.43
N GLU A 61 29.26 11.96 -9.41
CA GLU A 61 29.08 12.97 -10.46
C GLU A 61 30.35 13.80 -10.70
N TRP A 62 31.09 14.11 -9.63
CA TRP A 62 32.38 14.79 -9.73
C TRP A 62 33.40 13.92 -10.47
N PHE A 63 33.44 12.62 -10.18
CA PHE A 63 34.33 11.70 -10.89
C PHE A 63 33.93 11.56 -12.36
N LYS A 64 32.63 11.51 -12.65
CA LYS A 64 32.11 11.45 -14.02
C LYS A 64 32.45 12.70 -14.84
N PHE A 65 32.45 13.88 -14.20
CA PHE A 65 32.84 15.14 -14.85
C PHE A 65 34.31 15.12 -15.32
N PHE A 66 35.22 14.61 -14.49
CA PHE A 66 36.66 14.53 -14.84
C PHE A 66 37.02 13.34 -15.74
N TYR A 67 36.20 12.29 -15.76
CA TYR A 67 36.45 11.07 -16.53
C TYR A 67 36.79 11.31 -18.02
N PRO A 68 36.05 12.11 -18.81
CA PRO A 68 36.36 12.31 -20.22
C PRO A 68 37.67 13.08 -20.49
N LYS A 69 38.25 13.74 -19.50
CA LYS A 69 39.45 14.59 -19.67
C LYS A 69 40.71 13.99 -19.06
N THR A 70 40.57 13.42 -17.86
CA THR A 70 41.69 13.01 -17.02
C THR A 70 41.59 11.56 -16.54
N GLY A 71 40.59 10.82 -17.03
CA GLY A 71 40.35 9.44 -16.64
C GLY A 71 39.97 9.28 -15.17
N VAL A 72 40.13 8.06 -14.65
CA VAL A 72 39.78 7.71 -13.25
C VAL A 72 40.71 8.39 -12.24
N THR A 73 41.98 8.61 -12.59
CA THR A 73 43.00 9.16 -11.69
C THR A 73 42.89 10.67 -11.51
N GLY A 74 42.30 11.38 -12.48
CA GLY A 74 42.17 12.83 -12.47
C GLY A 74 41.61 13.43 -11.17
N PRO A 75 40.42 13.02 -10.70
CA PRO A 75 39.85 13.52 -9.44
C PRO A 75 40.75 13.30 -8.22
N TYR A 76 41.46 12.16 -8.17
CA TYR A 76 42.34 11.86 -7.04
C TYR A 76 43.59 12.75 -7.06
N MET A 77 44.19 12.93 -8.23
CA MET A 77 45.34 13.82 -8.41
C MET A 77 44.96 15.28 -8.18
N PHE A 78 43.75 15.69 -8.59
CA PHE A 78 43.21 17.02 -8.29
C PHE A 78 43.02 17.22 -6.79
N GLY A 79 42.47 16.24 -6.07
CA GLY A 79 42.30 16.30 -4.62
C GLY A 79 43.63 16.42 -3.86
N ILE A 80 44.63 15.63 -4.23
CA ILE A 80 45.98 15.72 -3.65
C ILE A 80 46.61 17.06 -4.00
N GLY A 81 46.59 17.46 -5.27
CA GLY A 81 47.17 18.72 -5.73
C GLY A 81 46.55 19.96 -5.08
N LEU A 82 45.22 19.98 -4.92
CA LEU A 82 44.50 21.04 -4.23
C LEU A 82 44.86 21.07 -2.74
N THR A 83 44.95 19.92 -2.09
CA THR A 83 45.37 19.83 -0.67
C THR A 83 46.80 20.35 -0.48
N THR A 84 47.75 19.91 -1.31
CA THR A 84 49.14 20.39 -1.27
C THR A 84 49.22 21.89 -1.57
N TYR A 85 48.42 22.40 -2.50
CA TYR A 85 48.34 23.84 -2.79
C TYR A 85 47.84 24.65 -1.59
N LEU A 86 46.77 24.20 -0.92
CA LEU A 86 46.22 24.86 0.26
C LEU A 86 47.23 24.90 1.42
N CYS A 87 47.97 23.80 1.64
CA CYS A 87 49.05 23.77 2.63
C CYS A 87 50.22 24.69 2.22
N SER A 88 50.62 24.68 0.95
CA SER A 88 51.73 25.51 0.44
C SER A 88 51.41 27.01 0.45
N LYS A 89 50.13 27.39 0.34
CA LYS A 89 49.68 28.78 0.42
C LYS A 89 49.25 29.20 1.83
N GLU A 90 49.46 28.35 2.82
CA GLU A 90 49.08 28.58 4.22
C GLU A 90 47.60 28.98 4.38
N ILE A 91 46.74 28.60 3.42
CA ILE A 91 45.29 28.79 3.53
C ILE A 91 44.72 27.77 4.53
N LEU A 92 45.33 26.58 4.58
CA LEU A 92 45.19 25.63 5.68
C LEU A 92 46.41 25.77 6.60
N VAL A 93 46.30 26.64 7.60
CA VAL A 93 47.34 26.81 8.63
C VAL A 93 47.32 25.59 9.57
N MET A 94 48.46 24.91 9.69
CA MET A 94 48.61 23.74 10.58
C MET A 94 48.88 24.18 12.02
N GLU A 95 47.89 24.79 12.66
CA GLU A 95 47.91 25.09 14.09
C GLU A 95 47.43 23.90 14.94
N HIS A 96 47.44 24.06 16.27
CA HIS A 96 46.99 23.06 17.22
C HIS A 96 45.57 22.55 16.91
N GLU A 97 44.67 23.45 16.48
CA GLU A 97 43.29 23.12 16.10
C GLU A 97 43.19 22.19 14.88
N PHE A 98 44.16 22.23 13.95
CA PHE A 98 44.16 21.35 12.78
C PHE A 98 44.33 19.87 13.16
N TYR A 99 45.21 19.59 14.13
CA TYR A 99 45.41 18.24 14.66
C TYR A 99 44.18 17.74 15.44
N THR A 100 43.54 18.62 16.20
CA THR A 100 42.24 18.31 16.85
C THR A 100 41.18 17.96 15.79
N GLY A 101 41.11 18.70 14.68
CA GLY A 101 40.21 18.39 13.57
C GLY A 101 40.45 17.02 12.94
N ILE A 102 41.72 16.64 12.72
CA ILE A 102 42.07 15.32 12.16
C ILE A 102 41.65 14.18 13.10
N THR A 103 41.88 14.33 14.40
CA THR A 103 41.51 13.30 15.38
C THR A 103 40.00 13.10 15.46
N ILE A 104 39.22 14.19 15.45
CA ILE A 104 37.75 14.13 15.38
C ILE A 104 37.29 13.45 14.08
N LEU A 105 37.89 13.78 12.93
CA LEU A 105 37.56 13.17 11.64
C LEU A 105 37.78 11.64 11.69
N ILE A 106 38.91 11.19 12.21
CA ILE A 106 39.22 9.75 12.36
C ILE A 106 38.19 9.07 13.27
N MET A 107 37.82 9.69 14.38
CA MET A 107 36.80 9.18 15.30
C MET A 107 35.43 9.05 14.62
N VAL A 108 35.02 10.04 13.83
CA VAL A 108 33.76 10.00 13.07
C VAL A 108 33.78 8.88 12.03
N VAL A 109 34.86 8.73 11.27
CA VAL A 109 35.00 7.64 10.28
C VAL A 109 34.94 6.28 10.95
N PHE A 110 35.57 6.13 12.12
CA PHE A 110 35.51 4.89 12.89
C PHE A 110 34.09 4.59 13.38
N ALA A 111 33.40 5.60 13.94
CA ALA A 111 32.02 5.47 14.40
C ALA A 111 31.06 5.07 13.25
N VAL A 112 31.14 5.72 12.10
CA VAL A 112 30.33 5.40 10.93
C VAL A 112 30.58 3.98 10.44
N LYS A 113 31.85 3.53 10.37
CA LYS A 113 32.18 2.16 9.93
C LYS A 113 31.71 1.08 10.90
N LYS A 114 31.73 1.35 12.21
CA LYS A 114 31.34 0.37 13.24
C LYS A 114 29.83 0.33 13.48
N PHE A 115 29.20 1.49 13.66
CA PHE A 115 27.78 1.59 13.99
C PHE A 115 26.88 1.67 12.75
N GLY A 116 27.41 2.01 11.58
CA GLY A 116 26.62 2.23 10.37
C GLY A 116 25.75 1.04 9.97
N LYS A 117 26.25 -0.20 10.05
CA LYS A 117 25.45 -1.39 9.72
C LYS A 117 24.30 -1.63 10.71
N GLY A 118 24.55 -1.38 12.00
CA GLY A 118 23.53 -1.56 13.04
C GLY A 118 22.41 -0.53 12.93
N VAL A 119 22.77 0.74 12.69
CA VAL A 119 21.80 1.82 12.49
C VAL A 119 21.01 1.62 11.19
N ALA A 120 21.67 1.23 10.10
CA ALA A 120 20.99 0.94 8.84
C ALA A 120 19.95 -0.17 8.98
N ALA A 121 20.34 -1.33 9.54
CA ALA A 121 19.43 -2.45 9.74
C ALA A 121 18.25 -2.12 10.67
N TYR A 122 18.47 -1.24 11.67
CA TYR A 122 17.41 -0.77 12.55
C TYR A 122 16.40 0.12 11.80
N LEU A 123 16.89 1.08 11.02
CA LEU A 123 16.04 1.98 10.22
C LEU A 123 15.28 1.24 9.12
N ASP A 124 15.94 0.30 8.43
CA ASP A 124 15.30 -0.53 7.41
C ASP A 124 14.15 -1.35 8.00
N LYS A 125 14.34 -1.92 9.19
CA LYS A 125 13.29 -2.68 9.90
C LYS A 125 12.07 -1.82 10.25
N GLU A 126 12.26 -0.59 10.71
CA GLU A 126 11.15 0.33 11.00
C GLU A 126 10.36 0.68 9.74
N ILE A 127 11.04 0.88 8.61
CA ILE A 127 10.39 1.15 7.32
C ILE A 127 9.59 -0.07 6.86
N ASP A 128 10.18 -1.27 6.93
CA ASP A 128 9.53 -2.53 6.55
C ASP A 128 8.27 -2.80 7.39
N GLU A 129 8.29 -2.46 8.69
CA GLU A 129 7.13 -2.59 9.57
C GLU A 129 5.99 -1.66 9.15
N ILE A 130 6.29 -0.39 8.87
CA ILE A 130 5.30 0.60 8.42
C ILE A 130 4.71 0.19 7.07
N GLU A 131 5.54 -0.22 6.12
CA GLU A 131 5.08 -0.68 4.80
C GLU A 131 4.26 -1.97 4.93
N GLY A 132 4.70 -2.89 5.79
CA GLY A 132 3.98 -4.12 6.13
C GLY A 132 2.57 -3.86 6.65
N VAL A 133 2.40 -2.89 7.57
CA VAL A 133 1.07 -2.50 8.07
C VAL A 133 0.17 -2.01 6.94
N TRP A 134 0.67 -1.16 6.04
CA TRP A 134 -0.11 -0.63 4.92
C TRP A 134 -0.49 -1.70 3.89
N VAL A 135 0.43 -2.61 3.58
CA VAL A 135 0.17 -3.74 2.68
C VAL A 135 -0.84 -4.70 3.30
N ASN A 136 -0.69 -5.01 4.59
CA ASN A 136 -1.62 -5.89 5.31
C ASN A 136 -3.02 -5.30 5.40
N TYR A 137 -3.15 -4.00 5.69
CA TYR A 137 -4.44 -3.32 5.68
C TYR A 137 -5.12 -3.45 4.31
N ARG A 138 -4.39 -3.16 3.23
CA ARG A 138 -4.91 -3.28 1.87
C ARG A 138 -5.34 -4.70 1.53
N LYS A 139 -4.51 -5.70 1.84
CA LYS A 139 -4.82 -7.12 1.61
C LYS A 139 -6.05 -7.54 2.41
N SER A 140 -6.11 -7.20 3.70
CA SER A 140 -7.26 -7.49 4.56
C SER A 140 -8.55 -6.87 4.03
N SER A 141 -8.52 -5.63 3.54
CA SER A 141 -9.68 -5.01 2.89
C SER A 141 -10.11 -5.75 1.62
N ILE A 142 -9.16 -6.12 0.76
CA ILE A 142 -9.44 -6.89 -0.46
C ILE A 142 -10.06 -8.24 -0.13
N ASP A 143 -9.51 -8.95 0.85
CA ASP A 143 -9.98 -10.28 1.26
C ASP A 143 -11.36 -10.19 1.91
N SER A 144 -11.62 -9.16 2.71
CA SER A 144 -12.95 -8.90 3.28
C SER A 144 -14.00 -8.66 2.20
N ILE A 145 -13.68 -7.87 1.18
CA ILE A 145 -14.61 -7.60 0.06
C ILE A 145 -14.83 -8.87 -0.78
N LYS A 146 -13.77 -9.63 -1.06
CA LYS A 146 -13.89 -10.91 -1.79
C LYS A 146 -14.79 -11.90 -1.04
N LYS A 147 -14.61 -12.02 0.27
CA LYS A 147 -15.44 -12.87 1.12
C LYS A 147 -16.91 -12.43 1.08
N ALA A 148 -17.19 -11.13 1.14
CA ALA A 148 -18.55 -10.60 1.01
C ALA A 148 -19.17 -10.94 -0.36
N ILE A 149 -18.40 -10.86 -1.45
CA ILE A 149 -18.87 -11.25 -2.80
C ILE A 149 -19.20 -12.75 -2.87
N GLU A 150 -18.38 -13.60 -2.26
CA GLU A 150 -18.63 -15.05 -2.23
C GLU A 150 -19.88 -15.40 -1.41
N GLU A 151 -20.07 -14.74 -0.27
CA GLU A 151 -21.25 -14.90 0.58
C GLU A 151 -22.53 -14.42 -0.11
N GLU A 152 -22.48 -13.29 -0.80
CA GLU A 152 -23.60 -12.77 -1.61
C GLU A 152 -23.97 -13.73 -2.75
N LYS A 153 -22.97 -14.26 -3.47
CA LYS A 153 -23.20 -15.27 -4.51
C LYS A 153 -23.84 -16.54 -3.96
N LYS A 154 -23.44 -16.97 -2.77
CA LYS A 154 -24.04 -18.12 -2.08
C LYS A 154 -25.50 -17.84 -1.72
N SER A 155 -25.80 -16.65 -1.20
CA SER A 155 -27.18 -16.24 -0.87
C SER A 155 -28.05 -16.20 -2.13
N GLN A 156 -27.54 -15.67 -3.25
CA GLN A 156 -28.26 -15.69 -4.53
C GLN A 156 -28.53 -17.10 -5.03
N TRP A 157 -27.57 -18.03 -4.89
CA TRP A 157 -27.76 -19.43 -5.21
C TRP A 157 -28.83 -20.10 -4.33
N GLU A 158 -28.82 -19.83 -3.03
CA GLU A 158 -29.83 -20.34 -2.09
C GLU A 158 -31.23 -19.80 -2.42
N ALA A 159 -31.36 -18.52 -2.76
CA ALA A 159 -32.62 -17.91 -3.18
C ALA A 159 -33.18 -18.56 -4.46
N GLN A 160 -32.32 -18.82 -5.46
CA GLN A 160 -32.69 -19.57 -6.66
C GLN A 160 -33.06 -21.03 -6.35
N GLY A 161 -32.38 -21.66 -5.38
CA GLY A 161 -32.69 -23.02 -4.94
C GLY A 161 -34.08 -23.15 -4.30
N GLN A 162 -34.59 -22.10 -3.65
CA GLN A 162 -35.92 -22.13 -3.03
C GLN A 162 -37.06 -22.30 -4.05
N SER A 163 -36.98 -21.65 -5.22
CA SER A 163 -38.02 -21.84 -6.26
C SER A 163 -38.04 -23.27 -6.78
N ILE A 164 -36.86 -23.86 -7.01
CA ILE A 164 -36.71 -25.26 -7.43
C ILE A 164 -37.32 -26.20 -6.36
N LEU A 165 -37.10 -25.91 -5.08
CA LEU A 165 -37.67 -26.70 -3.99
C LEU A 165 -39.21 -26.63 -3.97
N PHE A 166 -39.80 -25.47 -4.23
CA PHE A 166 -41.26 -25.34 -4.30
C PHE A 166 -41.85 -26.09 -5.50
N ASP A 167 -41.19 -26.03 -6.66
CA ASP A 167 -41.63 -26.76 -7.85
C ASP A 167 -41.54 -28.28 -7.62
N ALA A 168 -40.44 -28.77 -7.05
CA ALA A 168 -40.29 -30.18 -6.69
C ALA A 168 -41.34 -30.66 -5.67
N LYS A 169 -41.74 -29.80 -4.71
CA LYS A 169 -42.83 -30.12 -3.76
C LYS A 169 -44.19 -30.18 -4.46
N ARG A 170 -44.47 -29.25 -5.37
CA ARG A 170 -45.73 -29.24 -6.14
C ARG A 170 -45.86 -30.48 -7.01
N GLU A 171 -44.78 -30.86 -7.69
CA GLU A 171 -44.73 -32.07 -8.52
C GLU A 171 -44.90 -33.34 -7.68
N ASN A 172 -44.25 -33.44 -6.52
CA ASN A 172 -44.44 -34.58 -5.61
C ASN A 172 -45.90 -34.74 -5.15
N ILE A 173 -46.58 -33.65 -4.82
CA ILE A 173 -47.99 -33.69 -4.42
C ILE A 173 -48.88 -34.11 -5.62
N ALA A 174 -48.58 -33.62 -6.82
CA ALA A 174 -49.30 -34.01 -8.03
C ALA A 174 -49.15 -35.52 -8.31
N ILE A 175 -47.94 -36.06 -8.19
CA ILE A 175 -47.67 -37.50 -8.34
C ILE A 175 -48.45 -38.31 -7.29
N GLN A 176 -48.43 -37.90 -6.02
CA GLN A 176 -49.17 -38.59 -4.96
C GLN A 176 -50.69 -38.60 -5.22
N LEU A 177 -51.25 -37.49 -5.72
CA LEU A 177 -52.65 -37.42 -6.11
C LEU A 177 -52.99 -38.38 -7.26
N GLU A 178 -52.12 -38.48 -8.27
CA GLU A 178 -52.30 -39.45 -9.36
C GLU A 178 -52.20 -40.89 -8.87
N THR A 179 -51.24 -41.21 -7.99
CA THR A 179 -51.11 -42.54 -7.40
C THR A 179 -52.36 -42.93 -6.63
N ALA A 180 -52.86 -42.06 -5.75
CA ALA A 180 -54.08 -42.31 -4.99
C ALA A 180 -55.32 -42.48 -5.88
N TYR A 181 -55.41 -41.73 -6.99
CA TYR A 181 -56.47 -41.89 -7.97
C TYR A 181 -56.40 -43.26 -8.67
N ARG A 182 -55.20 -43.69 -9.08
CA ARG A 182 -54.98 -45.00 -9.70
C ARG A 182 -55.26 -46.15 -8.74
N GLU A 183 -54.89 -46.02 -7.46
CA GLU A 183 -55.22 -47.00 -6.41
C GLU A 183 -56.74 -47.14 -6.21
N ARG A 184 -57.47 -46.02 -6.17
CA ARG A 184 -58.94 -46.04 -6.07
C ARG A 184 -59.59 -46.70 -7.29
N LEU A 185 -59.12 -46.38 -8.50
CA LEU A 185 -59.58 -47.05 -9.71
C LEU A 185 -59.29 -48.55 -9.69
N ALA A 186 -58.09 -48.96 -9.28
CA ALA A 186 -57.70 -50.36 -9.18
C ALA A 186 -58.57 -51.13 -8.17
N ASN A 187 -58.86 -50.52 -7.01
CA ASN A 187 -59.74 -51.13 -6.00
C ASN A 187 -61.16 -51.37 -6.54
N VAL A 188 -61.75 -50.39 -7.22
CA VAL A 188 -63.09 -50.54 -7.85
C VAL A 188 -63.09 -51.59 -8.97
N GLN A 189 -61.96 -51.77 -9.64
CA GLN A 189 -61.83 -52.76 -10.72
C GLN A 189 -61.62 -54.19 -10.19
N SER A 190 -61.15 -54.32 -8.94
CA SER A 190 -60.92 -55.60 -8.27
C SER A 190 -62.10 -56.11 -7.44
N GLU A 191 -63.07 -55.23 -7.12
CA GLU A 191 -64.41 -55.59 -6.63
C GLU A 191 -65.32 -56.03 -7.79
#